data_AF-A0A2P2DBJ0-F1
#
_entry.id   AF-A0A2P2DBJ0-F1
#
_cell.length_a   1.000
_cell.length_b   1.000
_cell.length_c   1.000
_cell.angle_alpha   90.00
_cell.angle_beta   90.00
_cell.angle_gamma   90.00
#
_symmetry.space_group_name_H-M   'P 1'
#
loop_
_entity.id
_entity.type
_entity.pdbx_description
1 polymer ?
#
loop_
_entity_poly.entity_id
_entity_poly.type
_entity_poly.pdbx_seq_one_letter_code
_entity_poly.pdbx_strand_id
1 'polypeptide(L)'
;MTATKASLLLTYVCACLYLGLLSESGVAERMRLEKELTNLNAEVERLVVENQGLEEKERLLKNDAYALEQEARKYYLLSETAHVLKFEEFPEKTGAKPKVLPTSIREAGLGGEWKEPPLFLLRFFFISFSVFLILGVYYKLKRLPHTSNQKRLN
;
A
#
# COMPACT_ATOMS: atom_id res chain seq x y z
N MET A 1 23.33 -41.31 -28.29
CA MET A 1 22.31 -40.74 -27.38
C MET A 1 21.00 -40.61 -28.15
N THR A 2 19.87 -41.06 -27.61
CA THR A 2 18.57 -40.97 -28.29
C THR A 2 18.04 -39.54 -28.28
N ALA A 3 17.43 -39.10 -29.38
CA ALA A 3 16.92 -37.73 -29.55
C ALA A 3 15.98 -37.27 -28.40
N THR A 4 15.26 -38.23 -27.80
CA THR A 4 14.38 -38.01 -26.64
C THR A 4 15.12 -37.60 -25.36
N LYS A 5 16.34 -38.12 -25.13
CA LYS A 5 17.16 -37.74 -23.97
C LYS A 5 17.76 -36.35 -24.15
N ALA A 6 18.14 -36.02 -25.39
CA ALA A 6 18.63 -34.69 -25.73
C ALA A 6 17.54 -33.62 -25.60
N SER A 7 16.30 -33.91 -26.04
CA SER A 7 15.19 -32.97 -25.89
C SER A 7 14.81 -32.74 -24.42
N LEU A 8 14.81 -33.79 -23.59
CA LEU A 8 14.54 -33.66 -22.15
C LEU A 8 15.60 -32.81 -21.44
N LEU A 9 16.89 -33.03 -21.74
CA LEU A 9 17.97 -32.21 -21.20
C LEU A 9 17.84 -30.74 -21.62
N LEU A 10 17.50 -30.49 -22.89
CA LEU A 10 17.28 -29.13 -23.38
C LEU A 10 16.11 -28.44 -22.67
N THR A 11 14.99 -29.14 -22.47
CA THR A 11 13.84 -28.59 -21.73
C THR A 11 14.17 -28.33 -20.28
N TYR A 12 14.97 -29.20 -19.64
CA TYR A 12 15.40 -29.02 -18.26
C TYR A 12 16.29 -27.80 -18.11
N VAL A 13 17.29 -27.63 -18.99
CA VAL A 13 18.16 -26.44 -19.01
C VAL A 13 17.34 -25.16 -19.25
N CYS A 14 16.38 -25.20 -20.17
CA CYS A 14 15.52 -24.05 -20.45
C CYS A 14 14.63 -23.68 -19.25
N ALA A 15 14.08 -24.68 -18.55
CA ALA A 15 13.30 -24.47 -17.34
C ALA A 15 14.15 -23.88 -16.20
N CYS A 16 15.37 -24.37 -15.99
CA CYS A 16 16.29 -23.82 -15.00
C CYS A 16 16.66 -22.37 -15.30
N LEU A 17 16.95 -22.05 -16.56
CA LEU A 17 17.24 -20.67 -16.98
C LEU A 17 16.03 -19.75 -16.79
N TYR A 18 14.82 -20.22 -17.12
CA TYR A 18 13.60 -19.45 -16.91
C TYR A 18 13.36 -19.18 -15.42
N LEU A 19 13.49 -20.19 -14.56
CA LEU A 19 13.33 -20.04 -13.11
C LEU A 19 14.38 -19.10 -12.50
N GLY A 20 15.64 -19.18 -12.96
CA GLY A 20 16.70 -18.28 -12.51
C GLY A 20 16.50 -16.83 -12.96
N LEU A 21 16.11 -16.60 -14.21
CA LEU A 21 15.84 -15.25 -14.72
C LEU A 21 14.60 -14.63 -14.06
N LEU A 22 13.56 -15.42 -13.81
CA LEU A 22 12.35 -14.97 -13.14
C LEU A 22 12.63 -14.65 -11.66
N SER A 23 13.45 -15.46 -10.99
CA SER A 23 13.80 -15.23 -9.59
C SER A 23 14.60 -13.93 -9.40
N GLU A 24 15.55 -13.61 -10.28
CA GLU A 24 16.28 -12.33 -10.22
C GLU A 24 15.35 -11.12 -10.32
N SER A 25 14.37 -11.18 -11.25
CA SER A 25 13.38 -10.10 -11.38
C SER A 25 12.46 -9.99 -10.16
N GLY A 26 12.09 -11.12 -9.57
CA GLY A 26 11.26 -11.14 -8.35
C GLY A 26 12.01 -10.65 -7.12
N VAL A 27 13.30 -10.97 -7.00
CA VAL A 27 14.15 -10.50 -5.90
C VAL A 27 14.40 -8.99 -5.99
N ALA A 28 14.62 -8.46 -7.19
CA ALA A 28 14.80 -7.02 -7.39
C ALA A 28 13.55 -6.21 -6.99
N GLU A 29 12.36 -6.68 -7.39
CA GLU A 29 11.10 -6.04 -6.96
C GLU A 29 10.87 -6.18 -5.46
N ARG A 30 11.14 -7.35 -4.86
CA ARG A 30 11.02 -7.53 -3.40
C ARG A 30 11.93 -6.57 -2.63
N MET A 31 13.19 -6.45 -3.04
CA MET A 31 14.14 -5.52 -2.42
C MET A 31 13.67 -4.06 -2.53
N ARG A 32 13.05 -3.69 -3.66
CA ARG A 32 12.47 -2.36 -3.83
C ARG A 32 11.29 -2.14 -2.88
N LEU A 33 10.35 -3.10 -2.81
CA LEU A 33 9.19 -3.02 -1.93
C LEU A 33 9.61 -2.98 -0.45
N GLU A 34 10.60 -3.78 -0.05
CA GLU A 34 11.14 -3.77 1.31
C GLU A 34 11.70 -2.39 1.68
N LYS A 35 12.45 -1.77 0.76
CA LYS A 35 12.99 -0.42 0.97
C LYS A 35 11.88 0.64 1.10
N GLU A 36 10.85 0.56 0.23
CA GLU A 36 9.69 1.46 0.30
C GLU A 36 8.94 1.27 1.63
N LEU A 37 8.78 0.03 2.10
CA LEU A 37 8.15 -0.29 3.38
C LEU A 37 8.97 0.27 4.56
N THR A 38 10.29 0.10 4.56
CA THR A 38 11.14 0.66 5.62
C THR A 38 11.08 2.19 5.69
N ASN A 39 11.04 2.86 4.53
CA ASN A 39 10.90 4.31 4.47
C ASN A 39 9.54 4.77 4.98
N LEU A 40 8.47 4.07 4.57
CA LEU A 40 7.12 4.39 5.00
C LEU A 40 6.97 4.20 6.51
N ASN A 41 7.55 3.12 7.06
CA ASN A 41 7.51 2.87 8.50
C ASN A 41 8.24 3.98 9.28
N ALA A 42 9.39 4.45 8.79
CA ALA A 42 10.10 5.57 9.40
C ALA A 42 9.28 6.88 9.37
N GLU A 43 8.55 7.14 8.28
CA GLU A 43 7.68 8.33 8.19
C GLU A 43 6.47 8.21 9.12
N VAL A 44 5.89 7.02 9.25
CA VAL A 44 4.80 6.76 10.21
C VAL A 44 5.27 6.99 11.64
N GLU A 45 6.43 6.44 12.03
CA GLU A 45 7.01 6.66 13.37
C GLU A 45 7.24 8.15 13.64
N ARG A 46 7.79 8.88 12.66
CA ARG A 46 7.97 10.33 12.76
C ARG A 46 6.65 11.08 12.96
N LEU A 47 5.63 10.76 12.16
CA LEU A 47 4.31 11.40 12.27
C LEU A 47 3.63 11.09 13.60
N VAL A 48 3.83 9.88 14.15
CA VAL A 48 3.31 9.51 15.47
C VAL A 48 3.95 10.40 16.55
N VAL A 49 5.27 10.61 16.51
CA VAL A 49 5.97 11.49 17.46
C VAL A 49 5.51 12.94 17.30
N GLU A 50 5.36 13.43 16.07
CA GLU A 50 4.88 14.80 15.81
C GLU A 50 3.46 15.01 16.36
N ASN A 51 2.57 14.03 16.15
CA ASN A 51 1.19 14.11 16.61
C ASN A 51 1.09 14.08 18.14
N GLN A 52 1.91 13.26 18.81
CA GLN A 52 2.03 13.30 20.28
C GLN A 52 2.48 14.67 20.78
N GLY A 53 3.48 15.28 20.12
CA GLY A 53 3.94 16.62 20.46
C GLY A 53 2.90 17.72 20.22
N LEU A 54 2.03 17.56 19.22
CA LEU A 54 0.90 18.46 18.98
C LEU A 54 -0.19 18.29 20.03
N GLU A 55 -0.49 17.05 20.44
CA GLU A 55 -1.48 16.77 21.49
C GLU A 55 -1.05 17.37 22.84
N GLU A 56 0.23 17.29 23.19
CA GLU A 56 0.77 17.94 24.39
C GLU A 56 0.63 19.47 24.34
N LYS A 57 0.94 20.10 23.19
CA LYS A 57 0.76 21.54 23.00
C LYS A 57 -0.70 21.95 23.09
N GLU A 58 -1.62 21.17 22.51
CA GLU A 58 -3.04 21.44 22.60
C GLU A 58 -3.54 21.37 24.04
N ARG A 59 -3.06 20.41 24.83
CA ARG A 59 -3.38 20.30 26.26
C ARG A 59 -2.88 21.52 27.05
N LEU A 60 -1.66 21.99 26.79
CA LEU A 60 -1.13 23.20 27.42
C LEU A 60 -1.97 24.43 27.07
N LEU A 61 -2.29 24.63 25.79
CA LEU A 61 -3.13 25.75 25.34
C LEU A 61 -4.53 25.71 25.95
N LYS A 62 -5.13 24.52 26.12
CA LYS A 62 -6.42 24.37 26.81
C LYS A 62 -6.34 24.79 28.28
N ASN A 63 -5.27 24.42 28.97
CA ASN A 63 -5.05 24.82 30.36
C ASN A 63 -4.84 26.34 30.49
N ASP A 64 -4.03 26.92 29.60
CA ASP A 64 -3.79 28.37 29.58
C ASP A 64 -5.07 29.14 29.28
N ALA A 65 -5.87 28.68 28.31
CA ALA A 65 -7.17 29.27 27.99
C ALA A 65 -8.12 29.23 29.19
N TYR A 66 -8.16 28.10 29.92
CA TYR A 66 -8.97 27.98 31.13
C TYR A 66 -8.50 28.91 32.26
N ALA A 67 -7.19 29.04 32.45
CA ALA A 67 -6.62 29.97 33.43
C ALA A 67 -6.96 31.43 33.10
N LEU A 68 -6.83 31.81 31.82
CA LEU A 68 -7.23 33.12 31.30
C LEU A 68 -8.73 33.37 31.49
N GLU A 69 -9.59 32.39 31.23
CA GLU A 69 -11.03 32.52 31.45
C GLU A 69 -11.36 32.75 32.92
N GLN A 70 -10.70 32.02 33.84
CA GLN A 70 -10.88 32.23 35.28
C GLN A 70 -10.44 33.63 35.72
N GLU A 71 -9.32 34.12 35.21
CA GLU A 71 -8.82 35.45 35.51
C GLU A 71 -9.73 36.54 34.93
N ALA A 72 -10.13 36.41 33.66
CA ALA A 72 -11.10 37.31 33.03
C ALA A 72 -12.45 37.33 33.77
N ARG A 73 -12.92 36.17 34.27
CA ARG A 73 -14.16 36.08 35.07
C ARG A 73 -14.05 36.85 36.39
N LYS A 74 -12.89 36.85 37.05
CA LYS A 74 -12.66 37.67 38.25
C LYS A 74 -12.78 39.15 37.92
N TYR A 75 -12.18 39.60 36.81
CA TYR A 75 -12.25 40.99 36.38
C TYR A 75 -13.65 41.41 35.90
N TYR A 76 -14.38 40.52 35.23
CA TYR A 76 -15.75 40.78 34.77
C TYR A 76 -16.70 41.09 35.93
N LEU A 77 -16.62 40.31 37.03
CA LEU A 77 -17.43 40.51 38.23
C LEU A 77 -17.08 41.78 39.03
N LEU A 78 -15.88 42.33 38.81
CA LEU A 78 -15.39 43.54 39.49
C LEU A 78 -15.61 44.82 38.66
N SER A 79 -16.05 44.70 37.40
CA SER A 79 -16.25 45.86 36.54
C SER A 79 -17.55 46.62 36.90
N GLU A 80 -17.48 47.95 37.01
CA GLU A 80 -18.62 48.83 37.36
C GLU A 80 -19.79 48.78 36.35
N THR A 81 -19.63 48.06 35.23
CA THR A 81 -20.62 47.94 34.14
C THR A 81 -21.22 46.53 33.99
N ALA A 82 -20.96 45.61 34.93
CA ALA A 82 -21.41 44.23 34.82
C ALA A 82 -22.95 44.10 34.92
N HIS A 83 -23.61 43.79 33.80
CA HIS A 83 -25.02 43.41 33.75
C HIS A 83 -25.18 41.89 33.80
N VAL A 84 -25.89 41.38 34.81
CA VAL A 84 -26.22 39.95 34.95
C VAL A 84 -27.36 39.60 33.99
N LEU A 85 -27.02 39.02 32.83
CA LEU A 85 -28.00 38.41 31.92
C LEU A 85 -28.41 37.03 32.47
N LYS A 86 -29.65 36.91 32.95
CA LYS A 86 -30.27 35.64 33.32
C LYS A 86 -30.76 34.96 32.05
N PHE A 87 -30.10 33.89 31.62
CA PHE A 87 -30.57 33.06 30.52
C PHE A 87 -31.58 32.04 31.05
N GLU A 88 -32.78 32.00 30.45
CA GLU A 88 -33.72 30.90 30.63
C GLU A 88 -33.19 29.67 29.87
N GLU A 89 -33.01 28.56 30.58
CA GLU A 89 -32.58 27.29 30.03
C GLU A 89 -33.73 26.65 29.23
N PHE A 90 -33.56 26.52 27.92
CA PHE A 90 -34.44 25.68 27.09
C PHE A 90 -34.02 24.20 27.22
N PRO A 91 -34.96 23.26 27.43
CA PRO A 91 -34.62 21.85 27.56
C PRO A 91 -34.20 21.22 26.22
N GLU A 92 -33.07 20.52 26.27
CA GLU A 92 -32.49 19.74 25.18
C GLU A 92 -33.44 18.62 24.71
N LYS A 93 -33.76 18.59 23.41
CA LYS A 93 -34.48 17.47 22.78
C LYS A 93 -33.54 16.27 22.60
N THR A 94 -33.86 15.23 23.35
CA THR A 94 -33.19 13.95 23.46
C THR A 94 -33.37 13.06 22.20
N GLY A 95 -32.25 12.54 21.68
CA GLY A 95 -32.10 11.14 21.26
C GLY A 95 -32.87 10.61 20.05
N ALA A 96 -32.36 10.84 18.84
CA ALA A 96 -32.71 10.03 17.66
C ALA A 96 -31.84 8.75 17.62
N LYS A 97 -32.48 7.58 17.72
CA LYS A 97 -31.85 6.25 17.63
C LYS A 97 -31.40 5.94 16.19
N PRO A 98 -30.28 5.22 15.98
CA PRO A 98 -29.77 4.87 14.66
C PRO A 98 -30.54 3.70 14.03
N LYS A 99 -30.78 3.83 12.72
CA LYS A 99 -31.48 2.88 11.85
C LYS A 99 -30.48 1.81 11.37
N VAL A 100 -30.72 0.55 11.69
CA VAL A 100 -29.90 -0.61 11.29
C VAL A 100 -30.14 -0.92 9.80
N LEU A 101 -29.06 -1.08 9.03
CA LEU A 101 -29.08 -1.54 7.64
C LEU A 101 -28.75 -3.05 7.61
N PRO A 102 -29.53 -3.89 6.90
CA PRO A 102 -29.28 -5.33 6.85
C PRO A 102 -28.11 -5.69 5.92
N THR A 103 -27.24 -6.54 6.45
CA THR A 103 -26.20 -7.30 5.76
C THR A 103 -26.80 -8.37 4.86
N SER A 104 -26.67 -8.19 3.54
CA SER A 104 -26.71 -9.32 2.59
C SER A 104 -26.05 -8.93 1.26
N ILE A 105 -24.78 -9.27 1.10
CA ILE A 105 -24.17 -9.42 -0.23
C ILE A 105 -23.64 -10.85 -0.28
N ARG A 106 -24.60 -11.73 -0.57
CA ARG A 106 -24.53 -12.80 -1.57
C ARG A 106 -23.11 -13.23 -1.96
N GLU A 107 -22.77 -14.39 -1.44
CA GLU A 107 -21.72 -15.28 -1.91
C GLU A 107 -21.69 -15.33 -3.45
N ALA A 108 -20.58 -14.88 -4.03
CA ALA A 108 -20.28 -15.08 -5.43
C ALA A 108 -20.01 -16.59 -5.63
N GLY A 109 -20.96 -17.24 -6.29
CA GLY A 109 -20.86 -18.64 -6.66
C GLY A 109 -19.61 -18.91 -7.49
N LEU A 110 -18.66 -19.61 -6.88
CA LEU A 110 -17.51 -20.22 -7.55
C LEU A 110 -17.65 -21.74 -7.47
N GLY A 111 -18.79 -22.24 -7.96
CA GLY A 111 -19.09 -23.65 -8.12
C GLY A 111 -19.09 -24.02 -9.60
N GLY A 112 -17.91 -24.26 -10.16
CA GLY A 112 -17.73 -24.78 -11.51
C GLY A 112 -16.74 -25.93 -11.46
N GLU A 113 -17.20 -27.11 -11.83
CA GLU A 113 -16.47 -28.39 -11.80
C GLU A 113 -15.15 -28.31 -12.58
N TRP A 114 -14.03 -28.63 -11.92
CA TRP A 114 -12.71 -28.70 -12.54
C TRP A 114 -12.59 -30.01 -13.32
N LYS A 115 -13.06 -30.01 -14.58
CA LYS A 115 -12.67 -31.01 -15.57
C LYS A 115 -11.25 -30.70 -16.03
N GLU A 116 -10.39 -31.71 -15.99
CA GLU A 116 -8.97 -31.67 -16.36
C GLU A 116 -8.70 -30.76 -17.58
N PRO A 117 -7.71 -29.86 -17.51
CA PRO A 117 -7.51 -28.87 -18.57
C PRO A 117 -7.14 -29.58 -19.88
N PRO A 118 -7.86 -29.33 -20.98
CA PRO A 118 -7.65 -30.04 -22.24
C PRO A 118 -6.24 -29.77 -22.78
N LEU A 119 -5.58 -30.79 -23.33
CA LEU A 119 -4.22 -30.77 -23.91
C LEU A 119 -3.96 -29.62 -24.91
N PHE A 120 -5.03 -29.02 -25.45
CA PHE A 120 -4.97 -27.82 -26.27
C PHE A 120 -4.47 -26.59 -25.51
N LEU A 121 -4.85 -26.44 -24.23
CA LEU A 121 -4.47 -25.30 -23.40
C LEU A 121 -2.97 -25.33 -23.08
N LEU A 122 -2.39 -26.52 -22.89
CA LEU A 122 -0.94 -26.69 -22.69
C LEU A 122 -0.15 -26.37 -23.96
N ARG A 123 -0.65 -26.79 -25.13
CA ARG A 123 -0.03 -26.46 -26.43
C ARG A 123 -0.11 -24.96 -26.72
N PHE A 124 -1.27 -24.37 -26.49
CA PHE A 124 -1.48 -22.93 -26.63
C PHE A 124 -0.58 -22.15 -25.66
N PHE A 125 -0.52 -22.57 -24.39
CA PHE A 125 0.37 -21.99 -23.39
C PHE A 125 1.83 -22.06 -23.84
N PHE A 126 2.31 -23.20 -24.32
CA PHE A 126 3.68 -23.35 -24.78
C PHE A 126 4.02 -22.44 -25.96
N ILE A 127 3.11 -22.32 -26.93
CA ILE A 127 3.29 -21.44 -28.10
C ILE A 127 3.27 -19.97 -27.66
N SER A 128 2.26 -19.55 -26.89
CA SER A 128 2.14 -18.17 -26.40
C SER A 128 3.31 -17.79 -25.51
N PHE A 129 3.77 -18.72 -24.67
CA PHE A 129 4.88 -18.51 -23.76
C PHE A 129 6.21 -18.41 -24.50
N SER A 130 6.43 -19.24 -25.52
CA SER A 130 7.64 -19.17 -26.37
C SER A 130 7.73 -17.84 -27.11
N VAL A 131 6.61 -17.37 -27.67
CA VAL A 131 6.53 -16.05 -28.31
C VAL A 131 6.79 -14.94 -27.29
N PHE A 132 6.19 -15.03 -26.11
CA PHE A 132 6.40 -14.05 -25.04
C PHE A 132 7.83 -14.03 -24.51
N LEU A 133 8.51 -15.17 -24.46
CA LEU A 133 9.91 -15.28 -24.05
C LEU A 133 10.83 -14.62 -25.08
N ILE A 134 10.60 -14.86 -26.38
CA ILE A 134 11.37 -14.22 -27.45
C ILE A 134 11.17 -12.70 -27.45
N LEU A 135 9.93 -12.23 -27.30
CA LEU A 135 9.60 -10.81 -27.18
C LEU A 135 10.18 -10.18 -25.91
N GLY A 136 10.08 -10.85 -24.77
CA GLY A 136 10.62 -10.39 -23.49
C GLY A 136 12.14 -10.27 -23.53
N VAL A 137 12.83 -11.25 -24.13
CA VAL A 137 14.28 -11.20 -24.35
C VAL A 137 14.65 -10.07 -25.31
N TYR A 138 13.92 -9.89 -26.42
CA TYR A 138 14.15 -8.80 -27.36
C TYR A 138 14.00 -7.41 -26.70
N TYR A 139 12.93 -7.19 -25.93
CA TYR A 139 12.73 -5.93 -25.21
C TYR A 139 13.75 -5.72 -24.09
N LYS A 140 14.17 -6.79 -23.40
CA LYS A 140 15.25 -6.72 -22.39
C LYS A 140 16.57 -6.30 -23.04
N LEU A 141 16.97 -6.95 -24.15
CA LEU A 141 18.16 -6.57 -24.93
C LEU A 141 18.11 -5.13 -25.45
N LYS A 142 16.95 -4.66 -25.90
CA LYS A 142 16.77 -3.27 -26.35
C LYS A 142 16.86 -2.25 -25.20
N ARG A 143 16.58 -2.66 -23.96
CA ARG A 143 16.72 -1.82 -22.76
C ARG A 143 18.13 -1.83 -22.17
N LEU A 144 18.99 -2.79 -22.53
CA LEU A 144 20.40 -2.70 -22.18
C LEU A 144 21.07 -1.63 -23.06
N PRO A 145 21.70 -0.59 -22.50
CA PRO A 145 22.46 0.37 -23.29
C PRO A 145 23.60 -0.34 -24.03
N HIS A 146 23.81 0.00 -25.30
CA HIS A 146 24.90 -0.51 -26.13
C HIS A 146 26.25 -0.25 -25.42
N THR A 147 26.84 -1.26 -24.78
CA THR A 147 28.20 -1.20 -24.23
C THR A 147 29.23 -1.38 -25.35
N SER A 148 29.09 -0.61 -26.45
CA SER A 148 30.05 -0.58 -27.56
C SER A 148 30.65 0.82 -27.66
N ASN A 149 31.38 1.22 -26.64
CA ASN A 149 32.43 2.23 -26.77
C ASN A 149 33.48 1.97 -25.69
N GLN A 150 34.23 0.89 -25.90
CA GLN A 150 35.50 0.66 -25.24
C GLN A 150 36.47 1.72 -25.75
N LYS A 151 36.46 2.88 -25.08
CA LYS A 151 37.39 3.99 -25.32
C LYS A 151 38.78 3.44 -25.01
N ARG A 152 39.59 3.19 -26.05
CA ARG A 152 41.02 2.88 -25.89
C ARG A 152 41.65 4.05 -25.16
N LEU A 153 42.19 3.80 -23.97
CA LEU A 153 43.12 4.71 -23.31
C LEU A 153 44.39 4.76 -24.16
N ASN A 154 44.72 5.95 -24.65
CA ASN A 154 46.09 6.40 -24.90
C ASN A 154 46.33 7.56 -23.94
#